data_AF-A0A4R4RXG5-F1
#
_entry.id   AF-A0A4R4RXG5-F1
#
_cell.length_a   1.000
_cell.length_b   1.000
_cell.length_c   1.000
_cell.angle_alpha   90.00
_cell.angle_beta   90.00
_cell.angle_gamma   90.00
#
_symmetry.space_group_name_H-M   'P 1'
#
loop_
_entity.id
_entity.type
_entity.pdbx_description
1 polymer ?
#
loop_
_entity_poly.entity_id
_entity_poly.type
_entity_poly.pdbx_seq_one_letter_code
_entity_poly.pdbx_strand_id
1 'polypeptide(L)'
;MADHRKPRRVMRHVRRIPGYRYARRTVVPRIRDSATARAVVHRLFAVDSKQHTPLDVTAGRLLAGIGRERLPVAVVLLLGLPAERVREVVDELAELQVLTAGFRPVVVMDVPELSAARAYGYPAELLIAPADWAHATQTWDDYLRSTLATIFATYRSTASVTVGPDGLTHTDRLLLGALAPRV
;
A
#
# COMPACT_ATOMS: atom_id res chain seq x y z
N MET A 1 8.40 13.12 25.49
CA MET A 1 9.78 12.64 25.28
C MET A 1 9.88 11.21 25.78
N ALA A 2 10.14 10.24 24.89
CA ALA A 2 10.51 8.87 25.25
C ALA A 2 11.43 8.27 24.17
N ASP A 3 12.30 7.38 24.62
CA ASP A 3 13.69 7.19 24.23
C ASP A 3 13.92 6.41 22.91
N HIS A 4 14.65 7.03 21.97
CA HIS A 4 14.99 6.49 20.64
C HIS A 4 16.28 5.63 20.62
N ARG A 5 16.71 5.07 21.74
CA ARG A 5 18.03 4.42 21.86
C ARG A 5 17.97 2.90 21.97
N LYS A 6 17.68 2.16 20.89
CA LYS A 6 17.95 0.70 20.89
C LYS A 6 18.27 -0.06 19.58
N PRO A 7 18.43 0.52 18.37
CA PRO A 7 18.95 -0.28 17.24
C PRO A 7 20.49 -0.31 17.12
N ARG A 8 21.22 0.58 17.82
CA ARG A 8 22.68 0.75 17.60
C ARG A 8 23.58 -0.24 18.35
N ARG A 9 23.08 -0.93 19.38
CA ARG A 9 23.92 -1.83 20.22
C ARG A 9 24.20 -3.18 19.56
N VAL A 10 23.27 -3.72 18.78
CA VAL A 10 23.41 -5.04 18.13
C VAL A 10 24.40 -4.97 16.95
N MET A 11 24.38 -3.89 16.16
CA MET A 11 25.30 -3.68 15.03
C MET A 11 26.79 -3.66 15.41
N ARG A 12 27.13 -3.30 16.67
CA ARG A 12 28.53 -3.28 17.12
C ARG A 12 29.10 -4.67 17.38
N HIS A 13 28.26 -5.65 17.75
CA HIS A 13 28.70 -7.03 17.99
C HIS A 13 28.87 -7.83 16.70
N VAL A 14 27.99 -7.61 15.71
CA VAL A 14 28.06 -8.27 14.40
C VAL A 14 29.35 -7.91 13.64
N ARG A 15 29.88 -6.70 13.84
CA ARG A 15 31.16 -6.25 13.24
C ARG A 15 32.41 -6.95 13.79
N ARG A 16 32.30 -7.70 14.90
CA ARG A 16 33.42 -8.42 15.50
C ARG A 16 33.51 -9.90 15.10
N ILE A 17 32.59 -10.39 14.26
CA ILE A 17 32.62 -11.77 13.77
C ILE A 17 33.70 -11.90 12.68
N PRO A 18 34.72 -12.76 12.85
CA PRO A 18 35.70 -13.06 11.81
C PRO A 18 34.98 -13.55 10.54
N GLY A 19 35.24 -12.94 9.39
CA GLY A 19 34.57 -13.28 8.12
C GLY A 19 33.33 -12.45 7.77
N TYR A 20 32.86 -11.55 8.65
CA TYR A 20 31.70 -10.67 8.38
C TYR A 20 31.84 -9.84 7.10
N ARG A 21 33.06 -9.40 6.76
CA ARG A 21 33.32 -8.64 5.53
C ARG A 21 33.13 -9.47 4.26
N TYR A 22 33.42 -10.77 4.32
CA TYR A 22 33.26 -11.70 3.19
C TYR A 22 31.79 -12.12 3.04
N ALA A 23 31.15 -12.48 4.17
CA ALA A 23 29.71 -12.75 4.20
C ALA A 23 28.87 -11.57 3.70
N ARG A 24 29.22 -10.33 4.08
CA ARG A 24 28.51 -9.12 3.61
C ARG A 24 28.59 -8.93 2.10
N ARG A 25 29.72 -9.27 1.45
CA ARG A 25 29.89 -9.08 0.00
C ARG A 25 29.19 -10.16 -0.82
N THR A 26 29.10 -11.38 -0.30
CA THR A 26 28.58 -12.53 -1.06
C THR A 26 27.11 -12.84 -0.78
N VAL A 27 26.67 -12.60 0.46
CA VAL A 27 25.33 -13.02 0.93
C VAL A 27 24.31 -11.89 0.77
N VAL A 28 24.68 -10.64 1.02
CA VAL A 28 23.75 -9.49 0.94
C VAL A 28 23.18 -9.27 -0.47
N PRO A 29 23.96 -9.37 -1.58
CA PRO A 29 23.40 -9.26 -2.92
C PRO A 29 22.40 -10.39 -3.21
N ARG A 30 22.73 -11.64 -2.85
CA ARG A 30 21.86 -12.80 -3.10
C ARG A 30 20.55 -12.76 -2.32
N ILE A 31 20.57 -12.22 -1.09
CA ILE A 31 19.34 -11.98 -0.31
C ILE A 31 18.54 -10.81 -0.91
N ARG A 32 19.21 -9.79 -1.45
CA ARG A 32 18.53 -8.68 -2.15
C ARG A 32 17.83 -9.16 -3.41
N ASP A 33 18.39 -10.14 -4.12
CA ASP A 33 17.87 -10.60 -5.41
C ASP A 33 16.83 -11.73 -5.29
N SER A 34 16.60 -12.28 -4.09
CA SER A 34 15.64 -13.37 -3.84
C SER A 34 14.49 -12.90 -2.95
N ALA A 35 13.26 -12.94 -3.47
CA ALA A 35 12.05 -12.56 -2.74
C ALA A 35 11.79 -13.47 -1.53
N THR A 36 12.05 -14.77 -1.67
CA THR A 36 11.88 -15.78 -0.61
C THR A 36 12.91 -15.60 0.51
N ALA A 37 14.18 -15.38 0.19
CA ALA A 37 15.21 -15.12 1.21
C ALA A 37 14.90 -13.84 2.01
N ARG A 38 14.41 -12.80 1.33
CA ARG A 38 13.99 -11.55 1.96
C ARG A 38 12.81 -11.77 2.92
N ALA A 39 11.83 -12.58 2.52
CA ALA A 39 10.68 -12.92 3.35
C ALA A 39 11.07 -13.70 4.61
N VAL A 40 12.01 -14.64 4.51
CA VAL A 40 12.51 -15.42 5.66
C VAL A 40 13.29 -14.55 6.64
N VAL A 41 14.18 -13.67 6.13
CA VAL A 41 14.91 -12.70 6.96
C VAL A 41 13.93 -11.76 7.66
N HIS A 42 12.95 -11.21 6.94
CA HIS A 42 11.92 -10.38 7.56
C HIS A 42 11.14 -11.15 8.63
N ARG A 43 10.76 -12.40 8.38
CA ARG A 43 10.00 -13.22 9.34
C ARG A 43 10.79 -13.54 10.62
N LEU A 44 12.10 -13.75 10.51
CA LEU A 44 12.98 -14.01 11.66
C LEU A 44 13.29 -12.75 12.48
N PHE A 45 13.32 -11.57 11.85
CA PHE A 45 13.56 -10.29 12.53
C PHE A 45 12.28 -9.55 12.94
N ALA A 46 11.11 -9.95 12.44
CA ALA A 46 9.80 -9.34 12.74
C ALA A 46 9.06 -10.00 13.92
N VAL A 47 9.77 -10.65 14.84
CA VAL A 47 9.18 -11.25 16.06
C VAL A 47 8.77 -10.18 17.10
N ASP A 48 8.68 -8.91 16.71
CA ASP A 48 8.03 -7.85 17.50
C ASP A 48 6.67 -7.52 16.85
N SER A 49 5.59 -7.99 17.48
CA SER A 49 4.23 -8.10 16.96
C SER A 49 3.47 -6.77 16.81
N LYS A 50 4.15 -5.71 16.35
CA LYS A 50 3.56 -4.37 16.09
C LYS A 50 3.99 -3.73 14.77
N GLN A 51 4.83 -4.39 13.97
CA GLN A 51 5.19 -3.89 12.64
C GLN A 51 4.37 -4.62 11.57
N HIS A 52 3.45 -3.88 10.94
CA HIS A 52 2.74 -4.35 9.75
C HIS A 52 3.77 -4.75 8.69
N THR A 53 3.80 -6.04 8.36
CA THR A 53 4.64 -6.51 7.26
C THR A 53 4.08 -5.92 5.98
N PRO A 54 4.85 -5.14 5.22
CA PRO A 54 4.35 -4.50 4.00
C PRO A 54 3.85 -5.55 3.02
N LEU A 55 2.62 -5.36 2.52
CA LEU A 55 2.05 -6.23 1.49
C LEU A 55 2.62 -5.83 0.13
N ASP A 56 3.00 -6.80 -0.70
CA ASP A 56 3.33 -6.50 -2.09
C ASP A 56 2.03 -6.30 -2.86
N VAL A 57 1.90 -5.12 -3.47
CA VAL A 57 0.71 -4.73 -4.21
C VAL A 57 0.87 -5.12 -5.67
N THR A 58 -0.08 -5.86 -6.21
CA THR A 58 -0.16 -6.08 -7.66
C THR A 58 -0.70 -4.84 -8.36
N ALA A 59 -0.23 -4.59 -9.58
CA ALA A 59 -0.79 -3.54 -10.44
C ALA A 59 -2.17 -3.91 -11.02
N GLY A 60 -2.72 -5.07 -10.67
CA GLY A 60 -3.96 -5.60 -11.26
C GLY A 60 -3.70 -6.37 -12.56
N ARG A 61 -4.78 -6.64 -13.29
CA ARG A 61 -4.78 -7.48 -14.50
C ARG A 61 -4.57 -6.70 -15.80
N LEU A 62 -4.71 -5.38 -15.77
CA LEU A 62 -4.68 -4.54 -16.97
C LEU A 62 -3.28 -4.25 -17.50
N LEU A 63 -2.29 -4.12 -16.62
CA LEU A 63 -0.91 -3.91 -17.03
C LEU A 63 -0.20 -5.27 -17.19
N ALA A 64 0.59 -5.44 -18.26
CA ALA A 64 1.45 -6.61 -18.54
C ALA A 64 2.96 -6.23 -18.58
N GLY A 65 3.91 -7.18 -18.59
CA GLY A 65 5.37 -6.92 -18.59
C GLY A 65 6.12 -6.92 -17.23
N ILE A 66 7.44 -6.71 -17.25
CA ILE A 66 8.35 -6.72 -16.08
C ILE A 66 8.50 -5.29 -15.52
N GLY A 67 8.65 -5.11 -14.20
CA GLY A 67 8.91 -3.79 -13.58
C GLY A 67 7.69 -3.13 -12.93
N ARG A 68 6.51 -3.77 -13.01
CA ARG A 68 5.26 -3.30 -12.40
C ARG A 68 5.31 -3.24 -10.88
N GLU A 69 6.17 -4.04 -10.25
CA GLU A 69 6.42 -4.05 -8.81
C GLU A 69 7.05 -2.74 -8.30
N ARG A 70 7.63 -1.95 -9.21
CA ARG A 70 8.26 -0.65 -8.89
C ARG A 70 7.31 0.53 -9.05
N LEU A 71 6.12 0.31 -9.62
CA LEU A 71 5.15 1.38 -9.78
C LEU A 71 4.72 1.90 -8.40
N PRO A 72 4.58 3.23 -8.24
CA PRO A 72 4.06 3.83 -7.02
C PRO A 72 2.68 3.26 -6.67
N VAL A 73 2.39 3.12 -5.38
CA VAL A 73 1.08 2.68 -4.89
C VAL A 73 0.23 3.91 -4.61
N ALA A 74 -0.94 3.97 -5.21
CA ALA A 74 -1.92 5.05 -5.01
C ALA A 74 -3.13 4.49 -4.27
N VAL A 75 -3.43 5.04 -3.09
CA VAL A 75 -4.64 4.70 -2.35
C VAL A 75 -5.78 5.61 -2.83
N VAL A 76 -6.88 5.03 -3.27
CA VAL A 76 -8.05 5.74 -3.78
C VAL A 76 -9.19 5.58 -2.77
N LEU A 77 -9.60 6.68 -2.15
CA LEU A 77 -10.63 6.71 -1.11
C LEU A 77 -11.99 7.02 -1.73
N LEU A 78 -12.91 6.06 -1.66
CA LEU A 78 -14.27 6.09 -2.20
C LEU A 78 -15.28 6.06 -1.03
N LEU A 79 -15.23 7.07 -0.17
CA LEU A 79 -16.04 7.13 1.05
C LEU A 79 -17.32 7.95 0.81
N GLY A 80 -18.46 7.46 1.29
CA GLY A 80 -19.76 8.11 1.15
C GLY A 80 -20.30 8.14 -0.28
N LEU A 81 -19.79 7.30 -1.18
CA LEU A 81 -20.26 7.18 -2.55
C LEU A 81 -21.32 6.09 -2.68
N PRO A 82 -22.36 6.28 -3.51
CA PRO A 82 -23.29 5.20 -3.83
C PRO A 82 -22.59 4.10 -4.62
N ALA A 83 -23.12 2.87 -4.52
CA ALA A 83 -22.55 1.67 -5.11
C ALA A 83 -22.29 1.80 -6.63
N GLU A 84 -23.23 2.40 -7.34
CA GLU A 84 -23.15 2.65 -8.78
C GLU A 84 -21.95 3.55 -9.10
N ARG A 85 -21.74 4.59 -8.29
CA ARG A 85 -20.64 5.53 -8.50
C ARG A 85 -19.28 4.93 -8.17
N VAL A 86 -19.21 4.03 -7.19
CA VAL A 86 -18.00 3.26 -6.90
C VAL A 86 -17.55 2.49 -8.14
N ARG A 87 -18.48 1.82 -8.83
CA ARG A 87 -18.15 1.08 -10.06
C ARG A 87 -17.62 2.01 -11.16
N GLU A 88 -18.34 3.08 -11.45
CA GLU A 88 -17.95 4.05 -12.48
C GLU A 88 -16.56 4.65 -12.23
N VAL A 89 -16.25 4.98 -10.96
CA VAL A 89 -14.93 5.52 -10.60
C VAL A 89 -13.83 4.47 -10.73
N VAL A 90 -14.10 3.21 -10.38
CA VAL A 90 -13.13 2.12 -10.53
C VAL A 90 -12.85 1.84 -12.02
N ASP A 91 -13.87 1.91 -12.87
CA ASP A 91 -13.72 1.79 -14.33
C ASP A 91 -12.86 2.94 -14.87
N GLU A 92 -13.13 4.18 -14.44
CA GLU A 92 -12.32 5.35 -14.81
C GLU A 92 -10.86 5.22 -14.33
N LEU A 93 -10.65 4.70 -13.11
CA LEU A 93 -9.32 4.44 -12.57
C LEU A 93 -8.55 3.41 -13.40
N ALA A 94 -9.25 2.38 -13.88
CA ALA A 94 -8.72 1.36 -14.77
C ALA A 94 -8.30 1.96 -16.12
N GLU A 95 -9.12 2.82 -16.72
CA GLU A 95 -8.77 3.54 -17.94
C GLU A 95 -7.52 4.40 -17.76
N LEU A 96 -7.46 5.19 -16.68
CA LEU A 96 -6.29 6.00 -16.35
C LEU A 96 -5.03 5.15 -16.16
N GLN A 97 -5.15 3.99 -15.52
CA GLN A 97 -4.03 3.09 -15.34
C GLN A 97 -3.54 2.56 -16.68
N VAL A 98 -4.42 2.19 -17.60
CA VAL A 98 -4.05 1.72 -18.94
C VAL A 98 -3.35 2.84 -19.73
N LEU A 99 -3.86 4.07 -19.67
CA LEU A 99 -3.31 5.21 -20.40
C LEU A 99 -1.93 5.65 -19.88
N THR A 100 -1.70 5.55 -18.58
CA THR A 100 -0.48 6.10 -17.94
C THR A 100 0.54 5.02 -17.57
N ALA A 101 0.09 3.76 -17.42
CA ALA A 101 0.85 2.67 -16.81
C ALA A 101 1.55 3.07 -15.49
N GLY A 102 0.98 4.04 -14.77
CA GLY A 102 1.79 4.85 -13.86
C GLY A 102 1.76 4.44 -12.40
N PHE A 103 0.78 3.65 -11.97
CA PHE A 103 0.57 3.37 -10.55
C PHE A 103 -0.12 2.03 -10.30
N ARG A 104 -0.08 1.60 -9.04
CA ARG A 104 -0.82 0.43 -8.52
C ARG A 104 -1.92 0.93 -7.58
N PRO A 105 -3.20 0.80 -7.96
CA PRO A 105 -4.28 1.27 -7.10
C PRO A 105 -4.52 0.33 -5.93
N VAL A 106 -4.87 0.92 -4.78
CA VAL A 106 -5.51 0.24 -3.65
C VAL A 106 -6.82 0.99 -3.40
N VAL A 107 -7.94 0.32 -3.58
CA VAL A 107 -9.26 0.93 -3.45
C VAL A 107 -9.76 0.77 -2.02
N VAL A 108 -10.18 1.86 -1.40
CA VAL A 108 -10.79 1.86 -0.06
C VAL A 108 -12.20 2.41 -0.18
N MET A 109 -13.20 1.67 0.31
CA MET A 109 -14.61 2.01 0.19
C MET A 109 -15.34 1.73 1.50
N ASP A 110 -16.47 2.39 1.74
CA ASP A 110 -17.38 2.14 2.87
C ASP A 110 -18.72 1.51 2.46
N VAL A 111 -18.88 1.21 1.16
CA VAL A 111 -19.99 0.45 0.58
C VAL A 111 -19.47 -0.91 0.07
N PRO A 112 -20.21 -2.02 0.24
CA PRO A 112 -19.72 -3.37 -0.05
C PRO A 112 -19.62 -3.73 -1.56
N GLU A 113 -19.01 -2.89 -2.38
CA GLU A 113 -18.80 -3.05 -3.82
C GLU A 113 -17.40 -3.61 -4.17
N LEU A 114 -16.92 -4.57 -3.39
CA LEU A 114 -15.60 -5.19 -3.58
C LEU A 114 -15.42 -5.83 -4.97
N SER A 115 -16.51 -6.25 -5.61
CA SER A 115 -16.52 -6.80 -6.96
C SER A 115 -15.97 -5.83 -8.01
N ALA A 116 -16.24 -4.53 -7.86
CA ALA A 116 -15.77 -3.50 -8.79
C ALA A 116 -14.24 -3.51 -8.92
N ALA A 117 -13.55 -3.41 -7.78
CA ALA A 117 -12.09 -3.43 -7.73
C ALA A 117 -11.50 -4.81 -8.12
N ARG A 118 -12.16 -5.91 -7.69
CA ARG A 118 -11.70 -7.26 -7.98
C ARG A 118 -11.80 -7.65 -9.45
N ALA A 119 -12.72 -7.05 -10.21
CA ALA A 119 -12.82 -7.27 -11.65
C ALA A 119 -11.48 -6.98 -12.35
N TYR A 120 -10.80 -5.90 -11.93
CA TYR A 120 -9.49 -5.48 -12.43
C TYR A 120 -8.31 -6.07 -11.65
N GLY A 121 -8.58 -6.88 -10.62
CA GLY A 121 -7.56 -7.47 -9.76
C GLY A 121 -6.88 -6.48 -8.81
N TYR A 122 -7.55 -5.37 -8.49
CA TYR A 122 -7.07 -4.38 -7.53
C TYR A 122 -7.33 -4.84 -6.09
N PRO A 123 -6.38 -4.61 -5.16
CA PRO A 123 -6.67 -4.72 -3.73
C PRO A 123 -7.80 -3.77 -3.35
N ALA A 124 -8.68 -4.27 -2.48
CA ALA A 124 -9.85 -3.54 -2.02
C ALA A 124 -10.02 -3.71 -0.51
N GLU A 125 -10.16 -2.60 0.20
CA GLU A 125 -10.43 -2.54 1.64
C GLU A 125 -11.85 -1.98 1.86
N LEU A 126 -12.65 -2.69 2.65
CA LEU A 126 -13.98 -2.26 3.05
C LEU A 126 -13.92 -1.71 4.47
N LEU A 127 -14.34 -0.45 4.64
CA LEU A 127 -14.49 0.21 5.92
C LEU A 127 -15.93 0.14 6.40
N ILE A 128 -16.13 0.32 7.69
CA ILE A 128 -17.46 0.48 8.27
C ILE A 128 -17.95 1.90 7.97
N ALA A 129 -19.13 2.02 7.35
CA ALA A 129 -19.74 3.31 7.07
C ALA A 129 -20.08 4.07 8.36
N PRO A 130 -20.09 5.42 8.36
CA PRO A 130 -20.46 6.21 9.53
C PRO A 130 -21.85 5.85 10.08
N ALA A 131 -22.80 5.56 9.18
CA ALA A 131 -24.18 5.21 9.53
C ALA A 131 -24.30 3.88 10.28
N ASP A 132 -23.35 2.96 10.07
CA ASP A 132 -23.33 1.63 10.68
C ASP A 132 -22.41 1.56 11.91
N TRP A 133 -21.87 2.70 12.35
CA TRP A 133 -20.92 2.74 13.46
C TRP A 133 -21.59 2.51 14.81
N ALA A 134 -21.31 1.36 15.43
CA ALA A 134 -21.94 0.94 16.69
C ALA A 134 -21.01 0.95 17.92
N HIS A 135 -19.75 1.38 17.79
CA HIS A 135 -18.79 1.34 18.89
C HIS A 135 -19.00 2.47 19.91
N ALA A 136 -19.23 2.12 21.18
CA ALA A 136 -19.55 3.08 22.23
C ALA A 136 -18.35 3.90 22.77
N THR A 137 -17.14 3.35 22.69
CA THR A 137 -15.94 3.94 23.33
C THR A 137 -14.95 4.57 22.35
N GLN A 138 -15.13 4.36 21.05
CA GLN A 138 -14.27 4.87 19.99
C GLN A 138 -15.13 5.62 18.98
N THR A 139 -14.73 6.83 18.62
CA THR A 139 -15.41 7.59 17.57
C THR A 139 -15.13 6.98 16.21
N TRP A 140 -16.06 7.16 15.26
CA TRP A 140 -15.85 6.72 13.88
C TRP A 140 -14.60 7.37 13.26
N ASP A 141 -14.36 8.66 13.53
CA ASP A 141 -13.18 9.38 13.06
C ASP A 141 -11.85 8.78 13.59
N ASP A 142 -11.80 8.36 14.85
CA ASP A 142 -10.61 7.72 15.43
C ASP A 142 -10.37 6.33 14.81
N TYR A 143 -11.44 5.58 14.56
CA TYR A 143 -11.37 4.33 13.80
C TYR A 143 -10.85 4.57 12.38
N LEU A 144 -11.42 5.54 11.66
CA LEU A 144 -11.04 5.82 10.29
C LEU A 144 -9.57 6.27 10.23
N ARG A 145 -9.16 7.19 11.10
CA ARG A 145 -7.78 7.69 11.15
C ARG A 145 -6.77 6.57 11.44
N SER A 146 -7.05 5.72 12.42
CA SER A 146 -6.17 4.60 12.76
C SER A 146 -6.12 3.55 11.65
N THR A 147 -7.26 3.22 11.05
CA THR A 147 -7.36 2.26 9.95
C THR A 147 -6.65 2.77 8.70
N LEU A 148 -6.88 4.02 8.29
CA LEU A 148 -6.19 4.63 7.14
C LEU A 148 -4.68 4.70 7.38
N ALA A 149 -4.22 5.03 8.58
CA ALA A 149 -2.79 5.00 8.92
C ALA A 149 -2.20 3.59 8.71
N THR A 150 -2.93 2.55 9.13
CA THR A 150 -2.54 1.15 8.89
C THR A 150 -2.55 0.79 7.40
N ILE A 151 -3.56 1.20 6.63
CA ILE A 151 -3.65 0.96 5.18
C ILE A 151 -2.46 1.61 4.47
N PHE A 152 -2.22 2.90 4.71
CA PHE A 152 -1.09 3.62 4.09
C PHE A 152 0.25 2.98 4.42
N ALA A 153 0.46 2.55 5.67
CA ALA A 153 1.69 1.88 6.08
C ALA A 153 1.82 0.48 5.46
N THR A 154 0.74 -0.30 5.43
CA THR A 154 0.71 -1.68 4.93
C THR A 154 1.01 -1.73 3.44
N TYR A 155 0.40 -0.82 2.68
CA TYR A 155 0.54 -0.75 1.23
C TYR A 155 1.68 0.15 0.76
N ARG A 156 2.39 0.82 1.68
CA ARG A 156 3.45 1.80 1.38
C ARG A 156 3.00 2.83 0.36
N SER A 157 1.83 3.40 0.61
CA SER A 157 1.23 4.37 -0.29
C SER A 157 2.17 5.55 -0.54
N THR A 158 2.35 5.90 -1.80
CA THR A 158 3.11 7.08 -2.23
C THR A 158 2.21 8.28 -2.50
N ALA A 159 0.92 8.05 -2.73
CA ALA A 159 -0.07 9.08 -3.00
C ALA A 159 -1.46 8.62 -2.58
N SER A 160 -2.33 9.57 -2.24
CA SER A 160 -3.74 9.30 -1.99
C SER A 160 -4.61 10.32 -2.70
N VAL A 161 -5.74 9.86 -3.24
CA VAL A 161 -6.79 10.73 -3.76
C VAL A 161 -8.10 10.40 -3.08
N THR A 162 -8.90 11.43 -2.83
CA THR A 162 -10.24 11.28 -2.27
C THR A 162 -11.23 11.60 -3.36
N VAL A 163 -12.14 10.67 -3.63
CA VAL A 163 -13.10 10.82 -4.72
C VAL A 163 -14.42 11.34 -4.17
N GLY A 164 -14.87 12.47 -4.71
CA GLY A 164 -16.15 13.07 -4.38
C GLY A 164 -17.31 12.47 -5.19
N PRO A 165 -18.55 12.94 -4.97
CA PRO A 165 -19.73 12.44 -5.67
C PRO A 165 -19.61 12.57 -7.20
N ASP A 166 -18.93 13.62 -7.67
CA ASP A 166 -18.70 13.88 -9.09
C ASP A 166 -17.59 12.99 -9.70
N GLY A 167 -17.01 12.06 -8.93
CA GLY A 167 -15.92 11.18 -9.36
C GLY A 167 -14.55 11.85 -9.30
N LEU A 168 -13.61 11.36 -10.10
CA LEU A 168 -12.25 11.90 -10.12
C LEU A 168 -12.28 13.34 -10.64
N THR A 169 -11.63 14.26 -9.93
CA THR A 169 -11.48 15.63 -10.40
C THR A 169 -10.38 15.72 -11.46
N HIS A 170 -10.30 16.84 -12.18
CA HIS A 170 -9.18 17.06 -13.11
C HIS A 170 -7.82 16.96 -12.39
N THR A 171 -7.73 17.52 -11.19
CA THR A 171 -6.53 17.47 -10.35
C THR A 171 -6.17 16.04 -9.96
N ASP A 172 -7.14 15.19 -9.59
CA ASP A 172 -6.87 13.80 -9.24
C ASP A 172 -6.28 13.02 -10.42
N ARG A 173 -6.83 13.24 -11.63
CA ARG A 173 -6.30 12.64 -12.86
C ARG A 173 -4.87 13.08 -13.14
N LEU A 174 -4.56 14.37 -12.95
CA LEU A 174 -3.21 14.90 -13.11
C LEU A 174 -2.25 14.33 -12.05
N LEU A 175 -2.67 14.21 -10.80
CA LEU A 175 -1.86 13.63 -9.71
C LEU A 175 -1.55 12.16 -9.99
N LEU A 176 -2.56 11.36 -10.34
CA LEU A 176 -2.39 9.95 -10.68
C LEU A 176 -1.54 9.77 -11.95
N GLY A 177 -1.74 10.61 -12.96
CA GLY A 177 -0.93 10.60 -14.18
C GLY A 177 0.53 11.00 -13.94
N ALA A 178 0.80 11.92 -13.02
CA ALA A 178 2.15 12.35 -12.68
C ALA A 178 2.98 11.26 -11.96
N LEU A 179 2.34 10.19 -11.48
CA LEU A 179 3.01 9.02 -10.93
C LEU A 179 3.68 8.15 -12.00
N ALA A 180 3.33 8.34 -13.27
CA ALA A 180 3.93 7.60 -14.36
C ALA A 180 5.46 7.79 -14.40
N PRO A 181 6.22 6.72 -14.71
CA PRO A 181 7.67 6.82 -14.87
C PRO A 181 8.02 7.91 -15.90
N ARG A 182 8.96 8.80 -15.54
CA ARG A 182 9.55 9.72 -16.50
C ARG A 182 10.52 8.91 -17.37
N VAL A 183 10.29 8.91 -18.68
CA VAL A 183 11.19 8.34 -19.69
C VAL A 183 12.45 9.19 -19.80
#